data_AF-A0A6G1J557-F1
#
_entry.id   AF-A0A6G1J557-F1
#
_cell.length_a   1.000
_cell.length_b   1.000
_cell.length_c   1.000
_cell.angle_alpha   90.00
_cell.angle_beta   90.00
_cell.angle_gamma   90.00
#
_symmetry.space_group_name_H-M   'P 1'
#
loop_
_entity.id
_entity.type
_entity.pdbx_description
1 polymer ?
#
loop_
_entity_poly.entity_id
_entity_poly.type
_entity_poly.pdbx_seq_one_letter_code
_entity_poly.pdbx_strand_id
1 'polypeptide(L)'
;MAPSFTALPTEILDAVFLHLDPPSLVAVSQTCKLVKKITVDAPIIWRHFCQTHYKSWAPHHDIAAKFAGPLSEVDWHTLFMRRVSAERETRQLLNRVLETQQGRLLHINEIADFGYDVKDTLLKEIACPDDAEDVLARRFFAGAVLQRIQREMAIHVWRDLQNGEDIPIETGLGAYDMFTRTGEDVDLATFSRQLDDIAKGVLRQHPDFQNLSARQKASTLASYLRDQGFRGVSDAAYRALRNSFFGIVLSSSNHESLPLTSVAIYCALAKRLGLDARPCGFLFHVYTIVYAPKDYTLDGQYRPTISHHRDFMYLDPFRSSDEVFQHDLRRVLREMGVPTNEHEAFLADTSTREMVLRTARNIMNSVQTLRQTEANLHGINGNSSWAGTFPDIDSSFYATIWAMLILGPSDNEQPAFSNFSPAHTRRRQYLPYLLDHFQTHYPWDLALVEQYIIPMFYDLPAGEALLGFVQSERSGDRIPKGIKRRTSRTSDVKFKVGQMFRHKRYYYEGAIIGWDTYCAQREEWIQHMGVDRLAHGRDQCFYHVLSSDKSIRYVAQENILPITHDDEPSPALLRIAGRYFKRWDDEKCIFVSNVKDEYPDD
;
A
#
# COMPACT_ATOMS: atom_id res chain seq x y z
N MET A 1 22.86 -60.57 1.01
CA MET A 1 22.84 -59.27 0.31
C MET A 1 23.08 -58.20 1.34
N ALA A 2 23.97 -57.23 1.08
CA ALA A 2 24.06 -56.05 1.93
C ALA A 2 22.72 -55.29 1.88
N PRO A 3 22.23 -54.73 3.00
CA PRO A 3 21.05 -53.89 2.97
C PRO A 3 21.28 -52.71 2.03
N SER A 4 20.39 -52.53 1.06
CA SER A 4 20.42 -51.41 0.11
C SER A 4 19.39 -50.38 0.55
N PHE A 5 19.76 -49.09 0.52
CA PHE A 5 18.85 -48.00 0.87
C PHE A 5 17.55 -48.06 0.05
N THR A 6 17.62 -48.44 -1.22
CA THR A 6 16.46 -48.60 -2.12
C THR A 6 15.57 -49.82 -1.81
N ALA A 7 15.94 -50.65 -0.83
CA ALA A 7 15.12 -51.78 -0.39
C ALA A 7 14.18 -51.43 0.77
N LEU A 8 14.23 -50.20 1.30
CA LEU A 8 13.29 -49.71 2.30
C LEU A 8 11.90 -49.50 1.68
N PRO A 9 10.81 -49.63 2.47
CA PRO A 9 9.46 -49.27 2.02
C PRO A 9 9.38 -47.81 1.57
N THR A 10 8.55 -47.53 0.56
CA THR A 10 8.40 -46.19 -0.03
C THR A 10 8.02 -45.16 1.03
N GLU A 11 7.18 -45.51 2.00
CA GLU A 11 6.73 -44.63 3.07
C GLU A 11 7.90 -44.19 3.97
N ILE A 12 8.87 -45.07 4.20
CA ILE A 12 10.08 -44.76 4.98
C ILE A 12 11.01 -43.87 4.16
N LEU A 13 11.13 -44.14 2.85
CA LEU A 13 11.93 -43.33 1.95
C LEU A 13 11.36 -41.90 1.82
N ASP A 14 10.04 -41.76 1.67
CA ASP A 14 9.35 -40.47 1.66
C ASP A 14 9.60 -39.70 2.96
N ALA A 15 9.49 -40.35 4.11
CA ALA A 15 9.78 -39.73 5.41
C ALA A 15 11.23 -39.26 5.52
N VAL A 16 12.20 -40.05 5.04
CA VAL A 16 13.62 -39.66 5.00
C VAL A 16 13.82 -38.46 4.07
N PHE A 17 13.21 -38.45 2.90
CA PHE A 17 13.36 -37.38 1.92
C PHE A 17 12.68 -36.06 2.32
N LEU A 18 11.61 -36.11 3.13
CA LEU A 18 10.98 -34.93 3.73
C LEU A 18 11.93 -34.14 4.64
N HIS A 19 13.00 -34.76 5.14
CA HIS A 19 14.02 -34.09 5.95
C HIS A 19 15.14 -33.42 5.12
N LEU A 20 15.17 -33.61 3.81
CA LEU A 20 16.14 -32.96 2.94
C LEU A 20 15.66 -31.57 2.52
N ASP A 21 16.59 -30.63 2.39
CA ASP A 21 16.32 -29.38 1.69
C ASP A 21 16.11 -29.62 0.18
N PRO A 22 15.38 -28.73 -0.53
CA PRO A 22 15.08 -28.94 -1.94
C PRO A 22 16.31 -29.14 -2.85
N PRO A 23 17.41 -28.37 -2.72
CA PRO A 23 18.66 -28.64 -3.46
C PRO A 23 19.21 -30.05 -3.22
N SER A 24 19.28 -30.51 -1.97
CA SER A 24 19.72 -31.86 -1.63
C SER A 24 18.81 -32.93 -2.22
N LEU A 25 17.48 -32.73 -2.17
CA LEU A 25 16.51 -33.65 -2.76
C LEU A 25 16.70 -33.77 -4.28
N VAL A 26 16.89 -32.64 -4.97
CA VAL A 26 17.15 -32.63 -6.42
C VAL A 26 18.46 -33.35 -6.74
N ALA A 27 19.52 -33.16 -5.96
CA ALA A 27 20.78 -33.87 -6.15
C ALA A 27 20.60 -35.40 -5.97
N VAL A 28 19.89 -35.82 -4.92
CA VAL A 28 19.60 -37.24 -4.65
C VAL A 28 18.74 -37.86 -5.75
N SER A 29 17.78 -37.12 -6.31
CA SER A 29 16.94 -37.58 -7.42
C SER A 29 17.73 -37.96 -8.68
N GLN A 30 18.94 -37.42 -8.86
CA GLN A 30 19.79 -37.69 -10.02
C GLN A 30 20.60 -38.99 -9.90
N THR A 31 20.56 -39.67 -8.75
CA THR A 31 21.40 -40.85 -8.47
C THR A 31 20.92 -42.11 -9.19
N CYS A 32 19.62 -42.39 -9.21
CA CYS A 32 19.05 -43.51 -9.96
C CYS A 32 17.56 -43.32 -10.30
N LYS A 33 17.06 -44.09 -11.28
CA LYS A 33 15.66 -43.99 -11.77
C LYS A 33 14.63 -44.25 -10.68
N LEU A 34 14.89 -45.20 -9.78
CA LEU A 34 13.98 -45.52 -8.67
C LEU A 34 13.89 -44.35 -7.71
N VAL A 35 15.04 -43.78 -7.30
CA VAL A 35 15.11 -42.61 -6.41
C VAL A 35 14.48 -41.39 -7.04
N LYS A 36 14.65 -41.18 -8.35
CA LYS A 36 13.93 -40.13 -9.09
C LYS A 36 12.41 -40.27 -8.98
N LYS A 37 11.90 -41.48 -9.16
CA LYS A 37 10.45 -41.77 -9.11
C LYS A 37 9.84 -41.53 -7.72
N ILE A 38 10.57 -41.85 -6.66
CA ILE A 38 10.10 -41.66 -5.28
C ILE A 38 10.43 -40.26 -4.72
N THR A 39 11.07 -39.38 -5.50
CA THR A 39 11.34 -37.99 -5.08
C THR A 39 10.63 -37.00 -5.98
N VAL A 40 10.99 -36.93 -7.26
CA VAL A 40 10.41 -35.97 -8.22
C VAL A 40 8.93 -36.28 -8.49
N ASP A 41 8.58 -37.56 -8.64
CA ASP A 41 7.19 -37.95 -8.92
C ASP A 41 6.34 -38.12 -7.64
N ALA A 42 6.91 -37.84 -6.45
CA ALA A 42 6.22 -37.95 -5.16
C ALA A 42 5.53 -36.63 -4.78
N PRO A 43 4.19 -36.49 -4.94
CA PRO A 43 3.51 -35.21 -4.77
C PRO A 43 3.53 -34.70 -3.33
N ILE A 44 3.62 -35.63 -2.36
CA ILE A 44 3.59 -35.32 -0.92
C ILE A 44 4.80 -34.49 -0.48
N ILE A 45 5.98 -34.74 -1.04
CA ILE A 45 7.22 -34.03 -0.69
C ILE A 45 7.16 -32.60 -1.21
N TRP A 46 6.80 -32.42 -2.48
CA TRP A 46 6.72 -31.09 -3.08
C TRP A 46 5.57 -30.25 -2.53
N ARG A 47 4.44 -30.87 -2.20
CA ARG A 47 3.36 -30.18 -1.47
C ARG A 47 3.85 -29.68 -0.11
N HIS A 48 4.57 -30.53 0.64
CA HIS A 48 5.15 -30.15 1.92
C HIS A 48 6.09 -28.94 1.75
N PHE A 49 6.99 -28.97 0.74
CA PHE A 49 7.87 -27.84 0.48
C PHE A 49 7.12 -26.56 0.09
N CYS A 50 6.07 -26.65 -0.72
CA CYS A 50 5.21 -25.50 -1.00
C CYS A 50 4.57 -24.91 0.27
N GLN A 51 4.21 -25.75 1.24
CA GLN A 51 3.60 -25.31 2.51
C GLN A 51 4.62 -24.70 3.48
N THR A 52 5.86 -25.20 3.51
CA THR A 52 6.86 -24.81 4.51
C THR A 52 7.81 -23.72 4.04
N HIS A 53 8.12 -23.65 2.74
CA HIS A 53 9.07 -22.66 2.21
C HIS A 53 8.42 -21.33 1.80
N TYR A 54 7.11 -21.34 1.49
CA TYR A 54 6.40 -20.18 0.97
C TYR A 54 5.20 -19.81 1.84
N LYS A 55 5.21 -18.59 2.36
CA LYS A 55 4.10 -18.02 3.15
C LYS A 55 3.09 -17.31 2.25
N SER A 56 3.57 -16.66 1.18
CA SER A 56 2.76 -15.83 0.30
C SER A 56 2.64 -16.44 -1.09
N TRP A 57 1.44 -16.38 -1.66
CA TRP A 57 1.12 -16.88 -3.00
C TRP A 57 0.29 -15.87 -3.78
N ALA A 58 0.55 -15.75 -5.08
CA ALA A 58 -0.28 -14.92 -5.94
C ALA A 58 -1.73 -15.45 -5.99
N PRO A 59 -2.77 -14.57 -6.03
CA PRO A 59 -4.17 -14.99 -5.95
C PRO A 59 -4.60 -16.00 -7.02
N HIS A 60 -4.02 -15.93 -8.21
CA HIS A 60 -4.34 -16.82 -9.33
C HIS A 60 -4.01 -18.30 -9.06
N HIS A 61 -3.20 -18.61 -8.03
CA HIS A 61 -2.89 -19.99 -7.67
C HIS A 61 -4.03 -20.70 -6.96
N ASP A 62 -4.93 -19.96 -6.30
CA ASP A 62 -5.91 -20.50 -5.35
C ASP A 62 -5.28 -21.56 -4.42
N ILE A 63 -4.16 -21.18 -3.79
CA ILE A 63 -3.30 -22.14 -3.11
C ILE A 63 -3.99 -22.82 -1.93
N ALA A 64 -4.92 -22.10 -1.26
CA ALA A 64 -5.67 -22.64 -0.14
C ALA A 64 -6.57 -23.81 -0.59
N ALA A 65 -7.28 -23.66 -1.71
CA ALA A 65 -8.07 -24.74 -2.29
C ALA A 65 -7.17 -25.92 -2.71
N LYS A 66 -6.03 -25.64 -3.34
CA LYS A 66 -5.05 -26.68 -3.71
C LYS A 66 -4.54 -27.46 -2.50
N PHE A 67 -4.30 -26.81 -1.37
CA PHE A 67 -3.93 -27.50 -0.14
C PHE A 67 -5.10 -28.27 0.48
N ALA A 68 -6.34 -27.84 0.34
CA ALA A 68 -7.49 -28.61 0.82
C ALA A 68 -7.83 -29.81 -0.09
N GLY A 69 -7.47 -29.75 -1.37
CA GLY A 69 -7.79 -30.75 -2.37
C GLY A 69 -6.92 -32.02 -2.37
N PRO A 70 -7.30 -33.02 -3.19
CA PRO A 70 -6.53 -34.25 -3.41
C PRO A 70 -5.10 -34.01 -3.92
N LEU A 71 -4.15 -34.85 -3.46
CA LEU A 71 -2.74 -34.74 -3.83
C LEU A 71 -2.47 -34.84 -5.35
N SER A 72 -3.30 -35.57 -6.09
CA SER A 72 -3.12 -35.85 -7.52
C SER A 72 -3.59 -34.73 -8.45
N GLU A 73 -4.31 -33.73 -7.95
CA GLU A 73 -4.89 -32.66 -8.80
C GLU A 73 -3.87 -31.60 -9.20
N VAL A 74 -2.75 -31.51 -8.48
CA VAL A 74 -1.75 -30.45 -8.65
C VAL A 74 -0.39 -31.08 -8.92
N ASP A 75 0.27 -30.61 -9.98
CA ASP A 75 1.69 -30.87 -10.18
C ASP A 75 2.52 -29.99 -9.23
N TRP A 76 2.68 -30.49 -7.99
CA TRP A 76 3.39 -29.79 -6.92
C TRP A 76 4.86 -29.54 -7.23
N HIS A 77 5.52 -30.47 -7.94
CA HIS A 77 6.92 -30.32 -8.34
C HIS A 77 7.08 -29.15 -9.31
N THR A 78 6.27 -29.11 -10.37
CA THR A 78 6.31 -28.00 -11.34
C THR A 78 5.94 -26.68 -10.68
N LEU A 79 4.94 -26.66 -9.79
CA LEU A 79 4.56 -25.46 -9.05
C LEU A 79 5.72 -24.94 -8.18
N PHE A 80 6.39 -25.82 -7.43
CA PHE A 80 7.54 -25.46 -6.61
C PHE A 80 8.71 -24.95 -7.46
N MET A 81 9.03 -25.63 -8.58
CA MET A 81 10.13 -25.21 -9.46
C MET A 81 9.87 -23.85 -10.11
N ARG A 82 8.62 -23.54 -10.47
CA ARG A 82 8.24 -22.19 -10.94
C ARG A 82 8.52 -21.13 -9.89
N ARG A 83 8.19 -21.40 -8.61
CA ARG A 83 8.49 -20.51 -7.50
C ARG A 83 10.00 -20.29 -7.33
N VAL A 84 10.80 -21.35 -7.30
CA VAL A 84 12.26 -21.24 -7.22
C VAL A 84 12.84 -20.43 -8.38
N SER A 85 12.30 -20.60 -9.60
CA SER A 85 12.71 -19.81 -10.75
C SER A 85 12.38 -18.32 -10.57
N ALA A 86 11.16 -17.99 -10.14
CA ALA A 86 10.74 -16.62 -9.89
C ALA A 86 11.58 -15.95 -8.80
N GLU A 87 11.95 -16.66 -7.72
CA GLU A 87 12.85 -16.13 -6.69
C GLU A 87 14.24 -15.81 -7.24
N ARG A 88 14.81 -16.73 -8.04
CA ARG A 88 16.13 -16.53 -8.65
C ARG A 88 16.12 -15.36 -9.62
N GLU A 89 15.12 -15.30 -10.48
CA GLU A 89 14.96 -14.24 -11.46
C GLU A 89 14.74 -12.88 -10.79
N THR A 90 13.91 -12.82 -9.74
CA THR A 90 13.72 -11.61 -8.93
C THR A 90 15.03 -11.07 -8.38
N ARG A 91 15.88 -11.93 -7.80
CA ARG A 91 17.19 -11.49 -7.28
C ARG A 91 18.11 -10.99 -8.40
N GLN A 92 18.11 -11.65 -9.55
CA GLN A 92 18.90 -11.22 -10.71
C GLN A 92 18.45 -9.86 -11.24
N LEU A 93 17.14 -9.67 -11.40
CA LEU A 93 16.54 -8.41 -11.83
C LEU A 93 16.76 -7.30 -10.82
N LEU A 94 16.60 -7.59 -9.52
CA LEU A 94 16.86 -6.61 -8.46
C LEU A 94 18.32 -6.16 -8.50
N ASN A 95 19.29 -7.07 -8.65
CA ASN A 95 20.70 -6.69 -8.78
C ASN A 95 20.93 -5.75 -9.98
N ARG A 96 20.27 -5.99 -11.14
CA ARG A 96 20.33 -5.06 -12.29
C ARG A 96 19.76 -3.68 -11.97
N VAL A 97 18.67 -3.61 -11.20
CA VAL A 97 18.10 -2.34 -10.73
C VAL A 97 19.11 -1.57 -9.86
N LEU A 98 19.88 -2.28 -9.03
CA LEU A 98 20.89 -1.69 -8.16
C LEU A 98 22.14 -1.23 -8.92
N GLU A 99 22.54 -1.94 -9.98
CA GLU A 99 23.77 -1.69 -10.74
C GLU A 99 23.76 -0.40 -11.57
N THR A 100 22.64 -0.04 -12.19
CA THR A 100 22.54 1.13 -13.08
C THR A 100 21.19 1.81 -13.00
N GLN A 101 21.15 3.11 -13.28
CA GLN A 101 19.94 3.90 -13.46
C GLN A 101 19.22 3.61 -14.79
N GLN A 102 19.91 3.02 -15.76
CA GLN A 102 19.36 2.75 -17.08
C GLN A 102 18.43 1.53 -17.06
N GLY A 103 17.22 1.69 -17.59
CA GLY A 103 16.26 0.59 -17.75
C GLY A 103 15.72 0.06 -16.43
N ARG A 104 15.77 0.83 -15.33
CA ARG A 104 15.29 0.37 -14.02
C ARG A 104 13.80 0.07 -14.05
N LEU A 105 13.02 0.91 -14.74
CA LEU A 105 11.56 0.73 -14.82
C LEU A 105 11.19 -0.59 -15.50
N LEU A 106 11.98 -1.05 -16.48
CA LEU A 106 11.75 -2.33 -17.14
C LEU A 106 11.89 -3.48 -16.13
N HIS A 107 13.04 -3.58 -15.47
CA HIS A 107 13.32 -4.66 -14.53
C HIS A 107 12.36 -4.64 -13.31
N ILE A 108 11.99 -3.45 -12.82
CA ILE A 108 10.98 -3.34 -11.75
C ILE A 108 9.63 -3.91 -12.19
N ASN A 109 9.20 -3.66 -13.43
CA ASN A 109 7.96 -4.21 -13.95
C ASN A 109 8.05 -5.73 -14.14
N GLU A 110 9.17 -6.25 -14.67
CA GLU A 110 9.38 -7.70 -14.81
C GLU A 110 9.32 -8.43 -13.45
N ILE A 111 9.85 -7.84 -12.38
CA ILE A 111 9.69 -8.40 -11.02
C ILE A 111 8.23 -8.32 -10.58
N ALA A 112 7.56 -7.19 -10.85
CA ALA A 112 6.19 -6.98 -10.43
C ALA A 112 5.19 -7.93 -11.10
N ASP A 113 5.48 -8.40 -12.32
CA ASP A 113 4.67 -9.37 -13.05
C ASP A 113 4.56 -10.73 -12.34
N PHE A 114 5.52 -11.08 -11.46
CA PHE A 114 5.40 -12.26 -10.59
C PHE A 114 4.37 -12.08 -9.45
N GLY A 115 3.94 -10.85 -9.18
CA GLY A 115 2.98 -10.52 -8.13
C GLY A 115 3.42 -11.01 -6.74
N TYR A 116 2.48 -11.55 -5.96
CA TYR A 116 2.77 -12.06 -4.61
C TYR A 116 3.61 -13.34 -4.57
N ASP A 117 3.96 -13.91 -5.73
CA ASP A 117 4.89 -15.04 -5.73
C ASP A 117 6.32 -14.67 -5.32
N VAL A 118 6.65 -13.39 -5.38
CA VAL A 118 7.98 -12.90 -4.99
C VAL A 118 7.96 -12.09 -3.70
N LYS A 119 6.80 -11.96 -3.04
CA LYS A 119 6.64 -11.22 -1.78
C LYS A 119 7.62 -11.69 -0.70
N ASP A 120 7.71 -13.00 -0.48
CA ASP A 120 8.62 -13.57 0.53
C ASP A 120 10.10 -13.31 0.18
N THR A 121 10.45 -13.29 -1.11
CA THR A 121 11.81 -12.93 -1.55
C THR A 121 12.09 -11.45 -1.34
N LEU A 122 11.20 -10.57 -1.78
CA LEU A 122 11.34 -9.12 -1.59
C LEU A 122 11.43 -8.75 -0.11
N LEU A 123 10.65 -9.38 0.76
CA LEU A 123 10.74 -9.16 2.21
C LEU A 123 12.09 -9.60 2.79
N LYS A 124 12.68 -10.69 2.30
CA LYS A 124 14.05 -11.09 2.68
C LYS A 124 15.09 -10.07 2.21
N GLU A 125 14.94 -9.51 1.01
CA GLU A 125 15.84 -8.46 0.50
C GLU A 125 15.66 -7.12 1.26
N ILE A 126 14.43 -6.79 1.69
CA ILE A 126 14.14 -5.65 2.59
C ILE A 126 14.75 -5.86 3.98
N ALA A 127 14.82 -7.11 4.44
CA ALA A 127 15.46 -7.48 5.70
C ALA A 127 16.93 -7.90 5.53
N CYS A 128 17.60 -7.49 4.44
CA CYS A 128 19.01 -7.84 4.23
C CYS A 128 19.87 -7.35 5.40
N PRO A 129 20.98 -8.03 5.74
CA PRO A 129 21.86 -7.65 6.85
C PRO A 129 22.40 -6.21 6.76
N ASP A 130 22.64 -5.56 7.90
CA ASP A 130 23.18 -4.19 7.95
C ASP A 130 24.60 -4.06 7.37
N ASP A 131 25.35 -5.15 7.32
CA ASP A 131 26.70 -5.23 6.76
C ASP A 131 26.73 -5.48 5.23
N ALA A 132 25.56 -5.61 4.59
CA ALA A 132 25.48 -5.75 3.14
C ALA A 132 26.04 -4.51 2.41
N GLU A 133 26.82 -4.72 1.35
CA GLU A 133 27.51 -3.64 0.62
C GLU A 133 26.53 -2.59 0.05
N ASP A 134 25.32 -3.02 -0.30
CA ASP A 134 24.26 -2.22 -0.91
C ASP A 134 23.00 -2.13 -0.04
N VAL A 135 23.13 -2.28 1.29
CA VAL A 135 22.02 -2.35 2.26
C VAL A 135 20.94 -1.29 2.02
N LEU A 136 21.28 -0.01 1.89
CA LEU A 136 20.28 1.05 1.72
C LEU A 136 19.55 0.90 0.38
N ALA A 137 20.30 0.69 -0.71
CA ALA A 137 19.72 0.58 -2.04
C ALA A 137 18.86 -0.67 -2.18
N ARG A 138 19.36 -1.82 -1.72
CA ARG A 138 18.64 -3.10 -1.75
C ARG A 138 17.33 -3.02 -0.98
N ARG A 139 17.36 -2.51 0.25
CA ARG A 139 16.14 -2.33 1.07
C ARG A 139 15.13 -1.40 0.40
N PHE A 140 15.61 -0.28 -0.15
CA PHE A 140 14.77 0.71 -0.82
C PHE A 140 14.08 0.13 -2.07
N PHE A 141 14.84 -0.45 -3.00
CA PHE A 141 14.28 -0.93 -4.27
C PHE A 141 13.44 -2.19 -4.10
N ALA A 142 13.83 -3.12 -3.21
CA ALA A 142 12.96 -4.26 -2.88
C ALA A 142 11.63 -3.80 -2.27
N GLY A 143 11.67 -2.80 -1.39
CA GLY A 143 10.48 -2.14 -0.84
C GLY A 143 9.62 -1.47 -1.91
N ALA A 144 10.24 -0.69 -2.81
CA ALA A 144 9.54 0.02 -3.89
C ALA A 144 8.80 -0.95 -4.82
N VAL A 145 9.46 -2.06 -5.21
CA VAL A 145 8.86 -3.12 -6.05
C VAL A 145 7.69 -3.79 -5.32
N LEU A 146 7.87 -4.18 -4.06
CA LEU A 146 6.80 -4.80 -3.27
C LEU A 146 5.59 -3.87 -3.16
N GLN A 147 5.80 -2.59 -2.85
CA GLN A 147 4.73 -1.62 -2.77
C GLN A 147 4.03 -1.41 -4.12
N ARG A 148 4.75 -1.44 -5.25
CA ARG A 148 4.15 -1.35 -6.60
C ARG A 148 3.24 -2.54 -6.87
N ILE A 149 3.63 -3.76 -6.49
CA ILE A 149 2.77 -4.96 -6.56
C ILE A 149 1.51 -4.77 -5.69
N GLN A 150 1.68 -4.30 -4.46
CA GLN A 150 0.56 -4.08 -3.52
C GLN A 150 -0.43 -3.03 -4.02
N ARG A 151 0.07 -1.92 -4.60
CA ARG A 151 -0.76 -0.88 -5.21
C ARG A 151 -1.54 -1.40 -6.41
N GLU A 152 -0.94 -2.23 -7.27
CA GLU A 152 -1.67 -2.86 -8.37
C GLU A 152 -2.82 -3.74 -7.85
N MET A 153 -2.59 -4.55 -6.81
CA MET A 153 -3.65 -5.35 -6.20
C MET A 153 -4.79 -4.48 -5.64
N ALA A 154 -4.48 -3.37 -4.98
CA ALA A 154 -5.48 -2.42 -4.49
C ALA A 154 -6.27 -1.76 -5.63
N ILE A 155 -5.59 -1.41 -6.73
CA ILE A 155 -6.23 -0.86 -7.93
C ILE A 155 -7.20 -1.88 -8.53
N HIS A 156 -6.84 -3.16 -8.60
CA HIS A 156 -7.74 -4.23 -9.06
C HIS A 156 -9.02 -4.29 -8.22
N VAL A 157 -8.91 -4.27 -6.89
CA VAL A 157 -10.07 -4.26 -5.99
C VAL A 157 -11.02 -3.10 -6.30
N TRP A 158 -10.50 -1.88 -6.49
CA TRP A 158 -11.33 -0.73 -6.82
C TRP A 158 -11.89 -0.78 -8.24
N ARG A 159 -11.16 -1.38 -9.19
CA ARG A 159 -11.65 -1.58 -10.55
C ARG A 159 -12.83 -2.55 -10.58
N ASP A 160 -12.71 -3.67 -9.89
CA ASP A 160 -13.74 -4.69 -9.84
C ASP A 160 -14.99 -4.16 -9.11
N LEU A 161 -14.79 -3.37 -8.05
CA LEU A 161 -15.86 -2.61 -7.41
C LEU A 161 -16.53 -1.58 -8.34
N GLN A 162 -15.76 -0.88 -9.19
CA GLN A 162 -16.30 0.03 -10.20
C GLN A 162 -17.09 -0.71 -11.29
N ASN A 163 -16.73 -1.96 -11.59
CA ASN A 163 -17.41 -2.81 -12.57
C ASN A 163 -18.69 -3.46 -12.00
N GLY A 164 -19.01 -3.23 -10.73
CA GLY A 164 -20.21 -3.74 -10.08
C GLY A 164 -20.07 -5.13 -9.48
N GLU A 165 -18.85 -5.63 -9.30
CA GLU A 165 -18.61 -6.89 -8.58
C GLU A 165 -18.95 -6.75 -7.09
N ASP A 166 -19.46 -7.83 -6.46
CA ASP A 166 -19.77 -7.86 -5.02
C ASP A 166 -18.49 -8.01 -4.21
N ILE A 167 -17.80 -6.89 -3.99
CA ILE A 167 -16.59 -6.82 -3.18
C ILE A 167 -16.94 -6.59 -1.71
N PRO A 168 -16.48 -7.46 -0.78
CA PRO A 168 -16.65 -7.26 0.66
C PRO A 168 -16.09 -5.92 1.13
N ILE A 169 -16.75 -5.30 2.11
CA ILE A 169 -16.41 -3.95 2.58
C ILE A 169 -14.99 -3.88 3.15
N GLU A 170 -14.54 -4.91 3.85
CA GLU A 170 -13.20 -5.04 4.39
C GLU A 170 -12.13 -5.10 3.28
N THR A 171 -12.44 -5.72 2.14
CA THR A 171 -11.55 -5.81 0.98
C THR A 171 -11.45 -4.44 0.31
N GLY A 172 -12.60 -3.79 0.07
CA GLY A 172 -12.65 -2.46 -0.55
C GLY A 172 -11.93 -1.39 0.27
N LEU A 173 -12.08 -1.40 1.59
CA LEU A 173 -11.39 -0.47 2.49
C LEU A 173 -9.93 -0.88 2.76
N GLY A 174 -9.64 -2.18 2.88
CA GLY A 174 -8.29 -2.71 3.07
C GLY A 174 -7.34 -2.40 1.90
N ALA A 175 -7.87 -2.07 0.72
CA ALA A 175 -7.06 -1.58 -0.40
C ALA A 175 -6.27 -0.29 -0.05
N TYR A 176 -6.75 0.56 0.87
CA TYR A 176 -5.96 1.71 1.36
C TYR A 176 -4.74 1.29 2.18
N ASP A 177 -4.84 0.21 2.97
CA ASP A 177 -3.72 -0.34 3.74
C ASP A 177 -2.59 -0.82 2.81
N MET A 178 -2.93 -1.39 1.66
CA MET A 178 -1.98 -1.89 0.66
C MET A 178 -1.14 -0.77 0.02
N PHE A 179 -1.63 0.47 0.02
CA PHE A 179 -0.86 1.63 -0.43
C PHE A 179 0.15 2.14 0.61
N THR A 180 -0.15 1.96 1.90
CA THR A 180 0.51 2.69 2.99
C THR A 180 1.39 1.82 3.87
N ARG A 181 1.21 0.50 3.84
CA ARG A 181 1.96 -0.45 4.65
C ARG A 181 2.81 -1.35 3.76
N THR A 182 3.94 -1.78 4.29
CA THR A 182 4.80 -2.80 3.68
C THR A 182 5.18 -3.78 4.77
N GLY A 183 4.93 -5.08 4.56
CA GLY A 183 5.14 -6.09 5.60
C GLY A 183 4.56 -7.45 5.24
N GLU A 184 4.89 -8.46 6.05
CA GLU A 184 4.35 -9.83 5.91
C GLU A 184 2.82 -9.82 6.03
N ASP A 185 2.29 -9.03 6.97
CA ASP A 185 0.87 -8.95 7.36
C ASP A 185 -0.01 -8.12 6.40
N VAL A 186 0.59 -7.43 5.43
CA VAL A 186 -0.13 -6.61 4.45
C VAL A 186 -0.65 -7.51 3.33
N ASP A 187 -1.83 -8.07 3.56
CA ASP A 187 -2.57 -8.93 2.64
C ASP A 187 -4.07 -8.89 3.00
N LEU A 188 -4.93 -8.68 1.99
CA LEU A 188 -6.39 -8.66 2.16
C LEU A 188 -6.91 -9.99 2.72
N ALA A 189 -6.27 -11.12 2.36
CA ALA A 189 -6.60 -12.43 2.92
C ALA A 189 -6.27 -12.52 4.43
N THR A 190 -5.26 -11.77 4.91
CA THR A 190 -4.94 -11.71 6.34
C THR A 190 -6.01 -10.95 7.11
N PHE A 191 -6.51 -9.82 6.59
CA PHE A 191 -7.61 -9.10 7.24
C PHE A 191 -8.88 -9.95 7.32
N SER A 192 -9.21 -10.70 6.26
CA SER A 192 -10.35 -11.62 6.27
C SER A 192 -10.21 -12.70 7.35
N ARG A 193 -9.02 -13.32 7.46
CA ARG A 193 -8.74 -14.33 8.49
C ARG A 193 -8.84 -13.78 9.92
N GLN A 194 -8.35 -12.56 10.15
CA GLN A 194 -8.49 -11.89 11.46
C GLN A 194 -9.97 -11.72 11.84
N LEU A 195 -10.81 -11.30 10.88
CA LEU A 195 -12.26 -11.19 11.12
C LEU A 195 -12.92 -12.55 11.36
N ASP A 196 -12.49 -13.61 10.64
CA ASP A 196 -12.98 -14.97 10.86
C ASP A 196 -12.65 -15.46 12.28
N ASP A 197 -11.47 -15.14 12.79
CA ASP A 197 -11.06 -15.50 14.14
C ASP A 197 -11.83 -14.72 15.22
N ILE A 198 -12.12 -13.44 14.98
CA ILE A 198 -13.01 -12.65 15.84
C ILE A 198 -14.43 -13.23 15.84
N ALA A 199 -14.96 -13.60 14.67
CA ALA A 199 -16.28 -14.22 14.54
C ALA A 199 -16.36 -15.57 15.28
N LYS A 200 -15.31 -16.41 15.20
CA LYS A 200 -15.19 -17.63 16.03
C LYS A 200 -15.17 -17.28 17.52
N GLY A 201 -14.51 -16.20 17.91
CA GLY A 201 -14.51 -15.70 19.29
C GLY A 201 -15.91 -15.39 19.81
N VAL A 202 -16.74 -14.73 19.00
CA VAL A 202 -18.16 -14.46 19.32
C VAL A 202 -18.90 -15.77 19.60
N LEU A 203 -18.78 -16.76 18.72
CA LEU A 203 -19.47 -18.05 18.88
C LEU A 203 -18.97 -18.87 20.08
N ARG A 204 -17.70 -18.71 20.48
CA ARG A 204 -17.15 -19.34 21.69
C ARG A 204 -17.68 -18.70 22.96
N GLN A 205 -17.77 -17.37 23.01
CA GLN A 205 -18.25 -16.63 24.19
C GLN A 205 -19.78 -16.66 24.29
N HIS A 206 -20.49 -16.76 23.17
CA HIS A 206 -21.94 -16.82 23.08
C HIS A 206 -22.39 -18.06 22.29
N PRO A 207 -22.41 -19.27 22.90
CA PRO A 207 -22.75 -20.51 22.19
C PRO A 207 -24.16 -20.50 21.59
N ASP A 208 -25.11 -19.81 22.23
CA ASP A 208 -26.48 -19.67 21.77
C ASP A 208 -26.67 -18.58 20.71
N PHE A 209 -25.60 -17.93 20.26
CA PHE A 209 -25.67 -16.77 19.34
C PHE A 209 -26.56 -17.07 18.12
N GLN A 210 -26.45 -18.28 17.55
CA GLN A 210 -27.22 -18.65 16.36
C GLN A 210 -28.74 -18.70 16.58
N ASN A 211 -29.18 -18.96 17.80
CA ASN A 211 -30.59 -19.07 18.18
C ASN A 211 -31.23 -17.73 18.56
N LEU A 212 -30.42 -16.68 18.73
CA LEU A 212 -30.89 -15.34 19.08
C LEU A 212 -31.67 -14.69 17.93
N SER A 213 -32.59 -13.78 18.28
CA SER A 213 -33.27 -12.93 17.29
C SER A 213 -32.30 -11.98 16.59
N ALA A 214 -32.68 -11.40 15.45
CA ALA A 214 -31.82 -10.46 14.74
C ALA A 214 -31.40 -9.27 15.62
N ARG A 215 -32.34 -8.74 16.42
CA ARG A 215 -32.07 -7.67 17.40
C ARG A 215 -31.06 -8.10 18.46
N GLN A 216 -31.26 -9.28 19.04
CA GLN A 216 -30.38 -9.81 20.08
C GLN A 216 -28.98 -10.14 19.57
N LYS A 217 -28.87 -10.74 18.37
CA LYS A 217 -27.58 -10.98 17.71
C LYS A 217 -26.85 -9.66 17.47
N ALA A 218 -27.57 -8.64 17.00
CA ALA A 218 -27.01 -7.34 16.67
C ALA A 218 -26.44 -6.63 17.91
N SER A 219 -27.23 -6.53 18.98
CA SER A 219 -26.77 -5.97 20.25
C SER A 219 -25.64 -6.80 20.87
N THR A 220 -25.73 -8.13 20.84
CA THR A 220 -24.68 -9.02 21.38
C THR A 220 -23.35 -8.82 20.65
N LEU A 221 -23.36 -8.74 19.32
CA LEU A 221 -22.16 -8.48 18.53
C LEU A 221 -21.56 -7.10 18.85
N ALA A 222 -22.40 -6.07 18.96
CA ALA A 222 -21.95 -4.72 19.30
C ALA A 222 -21.33 -4.67 20.71
N SER A 223 -21.95 -5.33 21.70
CA SER A 223 -21.40 -5.45 23.06
C SER A 223 -20.08 -6.21 23.06
N TYR A 224 -20.01 -7.36 22.40
CA TYR A 224 -18.78 -8.16 22.29
C TYR A 224 -17.62 -7.34 21.72
N LEU A 225 -17.85 -6.60 20.63
CA LEU A 225 -16.81 -5.77 20.03
C LEU A 225 -16.27 -4.70 20.99
N ARG A 226 -17.15 -4.06 21.76
CA ARG A 226 -16.76 -3.05 22.75
C ARG A 226 -15.98 -3.64 23.92
N ASP A 227 -16.29 -4.88 24.30
CA ASP A 227 -15.57 -5.64 25.33
C ASP A 227 -14.18 -6.05 24.84
N GLN A 228 -14.04 -6.34 23.54
CA GLN A 228 -12.74 -6.56 22.88
C GLN A 228 -11.99 -5.25 22.57
N GLY A 229 -12.51 -4.10 22.98
CA GLY A 229 -11.83 -2.80 22.83
C GLY A 229 -12.14 -2.02 21.56
N PHE A 230 -12.94 -2.55 20.62
CA PHE A 230 -13.39 -1.83 19.43
C PHE A 230 -14.31 -0.67 19.82
N ARG A 231 -13.71 0.51 20.02
CA ARG A 231 -14.39 1.70 20.51
C ARG A 231 -14.09 2.89 19.58
N GLY A 232 -15.07 3.78 19.48
CA GLY A 232 -14.89 5.04 18.79
C GLY A 232 -13.83 5.92 19.44
N VAL A 233 -13.06 6.63 18.62
CA VAL A 233 -12.05 7.59 19.08
C VAL A 233 -12.68 8.83 19.73
N SER A 234 -11.92 9.48 20.61
CA SER A 234 -12.26 10.81 21.11
C SER A 234 -12.11 11.89 20.03
N ASP A 235 -12.72 13.05 20.22
CA ASP A 235 -12.65 14.18 19.28
C ASP A 235 -11.21 14.62 19.00
N ALA A 236 -10.30 14.51 19.98
CA ALA A 236 -8.89 14.84 19.82
C ALA A 236 -8.16 13.86 18.88
N ALA A 237 -8.53 12.58 18.92
CA ALA A 237 -7.96 11.53 18.07
C ALA A 237 -8.72 11.33 16.76
N TYR A 238 -9.85 12.01 16.55
CA TYR A 238 -10.69 11.91 15.35
C TYR A 238 -9.94 12.26 14.05
N ARG A 239 -8.88 13.07 14.15
CA ARG A 239 -8.08 13.49 12.98
C ARG A 239 -6.82 12.65 12.78
N ALA A 240 -6.56 11.67 13.64
CA ALA A 240 -5.39 10.82 13.50
C ALA A 240 -5.56 9.93 12.26
N LEU A 241 -4.65 10.09 11.30
CA LEU A 241 -4.71 9.46 9.99
C LEU A 241 -4.92 7.94 10.06
N ARG A 242 -4.24 7.27 11.00
CA ARG A 242 -4.33 5.82 11.26
C ARG A 242 -5.76 5.31 11.46
N ASN A 243 -6.66 6.12 12.01
CA ASN A 243 -8.02 5.70 12.36
C ASN A 243 -8.93 5.57 11.11
N SER A 244 -8.46 6.03 9.95
CA SER A 244 -9.14 5.86 8.65
C SER A 244 -8.80 4.54 7.95
N PHE A 245 -7.81 3.78 8.45
CA PHE A 245 -7.30 2.58 7.77
C PHE A 245 -7.83 1.32 8.45
N PHE A 246 -8.48 0.47 7.66
CA PHE A 246 -9.17 -0.71 8.16
C PHE A 246 -8.21 -1.71 8.81
N GLY A 247 -7.14 -2.07 8.10
CA GLY A 247 -6.17 -3.05 8.58
C GLY A 247 -5.34 -2.54 9.76
N ILE A 248 -5.04 -1.24 9.82
CA ILE A 248 -4.34 -0.63 10.96
C ILE A 248 -5.20 -0.71 12.22
N VAL A 249 -6.48 -0.35 12.13
CA VAL A 249 -7.44 -0.45 13.24
C VAL A 249 -7.61 -1.91 13.69
N LEU A 250 -7.75 -2.83 12.73
CA LEU A 250 -7.95 -4.25 13.05
C LEU A 250 -6.73 -4.86 13.76
N SER A 251 -5.54 -4.35 13.47
CA SER A 251 -4.28 -4.83 14.07
C SER A 251 -3.87 -4.07 15.34
N SER A 252 -4.52 -2.94 15.67
CA SER A 252 -4.14 -2.13 16.83
C SER A 252 -4.69 -2.72 18.12
N SER A 253 -3.92 -2.68 19.22
CA SER A 253 -4.35 -3.27 20.49
C SER A 253 -5.58 -2.58 21.12
N ASN A 254 -5.85 -1.33 20.77
CA ASN A 254 -6.96 -0.54 21.28
C ASN A 254 -8.13 -0.43 20.30
N HIS A 255 -7.97 -0.90 19.06
CA HIS A 255 -8.99 -0.88 17.99
C HIS A 255 -9.73 0.46 17.80
N GLU A 256 -9.08 1.56 18.18
CA GLU A 256 -9.62 2.91 18.11
C GLU A 256 -9.86 3.31 16.66
N SER A 257 -11.07 3.73 16.33
CA SER A 257 -11.46 3.91 14.93
C SER A 257 -12.44 5.04 14.70
N LEU A 258 -12.54 5.50 13.45
CA LEU A 258 -13.59 6.43 13.01
C LEU A 258 -14.93 5.70 12.83
N PRO A 259 -16.06 6.42 12.84
CA PRO A 259 -17.39 5.82 12.70
C PRO A 259 -17.53 4.90 11.48
N LEU A 260 -16.97 5.32 10.35
CA LEU A 260 -16.98 4.54 9.12
C LEU A 260 -16.26 3.19 9.29
N THR A 261 -15.06 3.22 9.86
CA THR A 261 -14.25 2.01 10.07
C THR A 261 -14.90 1.08 11.08
N SER A 262 -15.47 1.61 12.17
CA SER A 262 -16.20 0.79 13.17
C SER A 262 -17.43 0.10 12.54
N VAL A 263 -18.20 0.82 11.73
CA VAL A 263 -19.35 0.27 11.00
C VAL A 263 -18.89 -0.79 10.00
N ALA A 264 -17.79 -0.56 9.28
CA ALA A 264 -17.28 -1.53 8.31
C ALA A 264 -16.87 -2.84 8.98
N ILE A 265 -16.15 -2.78 10.11
CA ILE A 265 -15.76 -3.95 10.91
C ILE A 265 -17.02 -4.69 11.39
N TYR A 266 -18.00 -3.96 11.93
CA TYR A 266 -19.26 -4.53 12.39
C TYR A 266 -20.00 -5.25 11.25
N CYS A 267 -20.19 -4.60 10.09
CA CYS A 267 -20.87 -5.19 8.93
C CYS A 267 -20.15 -6.46 8.44
N ALA A 268 -18.82 -6.44 8.37
CA ALA A 268 -18.02 -7.57 7.93
C ALA A 268 -18.16 -8.78 8.88
N LEU A 269 -18.21 -8.55 10.19
CA LEU A 269 -18.42 -9.59 11.20
C LEU A 269 -19.87 -10.08 11.24
N ALA A 270 -20.83 -9.17 11.14
CA ALA A 270 -22.25 -9.48 11.07
C ALA A 270 -22.54 -10.43 9.90
N LYS A 271 -21.99 -10.15 8.71
CA LYS A 271 -22.12 -11.03 7.53
C LYS A 271 -21.58 -12.44 7.80
N ARG A 272 -20.41 -12.57 8.45
CA ARG A 272 -19.81 -13.86 8.86
C ARG A 272 -20.65 -14.63 9.87
N LEU A 273 -21.40 -13.90 10.71
CA LEU A 273 -22.26 -14.45 11.75
C LEU A 273 -23.72 -14.67 11.30
N GLY A 274 -24.02 -14.45 10.01
CA GLY A 274 -25.35 -14.68 9.44
C GLY A 274 -26.36 -13.54 9.66
N LEU A 275 -25.89 -12.32 9.92
CA LEU A 275 -26.70 -11.10 9.98
C LEU A 275 -26.57 -10.29 8.69
N ASP A 276 -27.70 -9.81 8.15
CA ASP A 276 -27.73 -8.84 7.03
C ASP A 276 -27.57 -7.43 7.62
N ALA A 277 -26.32 -7.00 7.78
CA ALA A 277 -25.95 -5.68 8.25
C ALA A 277 -25.29 -4.87 7.14
N ARG A 278 -25.75 -3.63 6.94
CA ARG A 278 -25.30 -2.75 5.85
C ARG A 278 -24.96 -1.36 6.38
N PRO A 279 -23.95 -0.69 5.82
CA PRO A 279 -23.62 0.66 6.22
C PRO A 279 -24.72 1.64 5.79
N CYS A 280 -24.91 2.70 6.57
CA CYS A 280 -25.80 3.83 6.27
C CYS A 280 -24.99 5.12 6.30
N GLY A 281 -24.87 5.77 5.14
CA GLY A 281 -24.05 6.96 4.94
C GLY A 281 -24.70 8.25 5.46
N PHE A 282 -24.84 8.39 6.78
CA PHE A 282 -25.49 9.56 7.40
C PHE A 282 -24.60 10.82 7.37
N LEU A 283 -25.19 12.00 7.61
CA LEU A 283 -24.44 13.26 7.65
C LEU A 283 -23.40 13.26 8.77
N PHE A 284 -22.13 13.51 8.40
CA PHE A 284 -20.96 13.56 9.31
C PHE A 284 -20.70 12.31 10.17
N HIS A 285 -21.55 11.28 10.09
CA HIS A 285 -21.44 10.03 10.84
C HIS A 285 -21.83 8.82 9.97
N VAL A 286 -21.57 7.60 10.42
CA VAL A 286 -22.01 6.37 9.72
C VAL A 286 -22.72 5.48 10.72
N TYR A 287 -23.87 4.94 10.34
CA TYR A 287 -24.62 3.97 11.14
C TYR A 287 -24.63 2.60 10.44
N THR A 288 -25.02 1.58 11.17
CA THR A 288 -25.33 0.25 10.59
C THR A 288 -26.83 0.04 10.58
N ILE A 289 -27.38 -0.45 9.48
CA ILE A 289 -28.75 -0.96 9.39
C ILE A 289 -28.69 -2.49 9.45
N VAL A 290 -29.42 -3.10 10.37
CA VAL A 290 -29.56 -4.56 10.47
C VAL A 290 -30.96 -4.95 10.04
N TYR A 291 -31.05 -5.81 9.04
CA TYR A 291 -32.32 -6.31 8.50
C TYR A 291 -32.69 -7.64 9.17
N ALA A 292 -33.97 -7.79 9.48
CA ALA A 292 -34.54 -9.06 9.87
C ALA A 292 -34.52 -10.06 8.69
N PRO A 293 -34.45 -11.37 8.97
CA PRO A 293 -34.64 -12.41 7.96
C PRO A 293 -35.97 -12.24 7.22
N LYS A 294 -36.02 -12.72 5.98
CA LYS A 294 -37.27 -12.70 5.20
C LYS A 294 -38.37 -13.44 5.97
N ASP A 295 -39.55 -12.83 6.03
CA ASP A 295 -40.74 -13.35 6.73
C ASP A 295 -40.63 -13.41 8.26
N TYR A 296 -39.69 -12.69 8.87
CA TYR A 296 -39.57 -12.56 10.33
C TYR A 296 -39.43 -11.10 10.76
N THR A 297 -39.87 -10.78 11.98
CA THR A 297 -39.56 -9.52 12.66
C THR A 297 -38.14 -9.54 13.23
N LEU A 298 -37.63 -8.38 13.65
CA LEU A 298 -36.35 -8.29 14.36
C LEU A 298 -36.27 -9.14 15.63
N ASP A 299 -37.42 -9.37 16.27
CA ASP A 299 -37.56 -10.15 17.50
C ASP A 299 -37.83 -11.64 17.25
N GLY A 300 -37.79 -12.09 15.99
CA GLY A 300 -37.90 -13.50 15.61
C GLY A 300 -39.34 -14.01 15.47
N GLN A 301 -40.34 -13.13 15.47
CA GLN A 301 -41.72 -13.53 15.23
C GLN A 301 -41.96 -13.71 13.73
N TYR A 302 -42.55 -14.84 13.33
CA TYR A 302 -42.91 -15.09 11.94
C TYR A 302 -43.95 -14.08 11.47
N ARG A 303 -43.63 -13.34 10.40
CA ARG A 303 -44.47 -12.33 9.78
C ARG A 303 -44.36 -12.48 8.26
N PRO A 304 -45.19 -13.34 7.63
CA PRO A 304 -45.19 -13.50 6.19
C PRO A 304 -45.66 -12.21 5.52
N THR A 305 -44.80 -11.57 4.75
CA THR A 305 -45.11 -10.31 4.06
C THR A 305 -45.06 -10.50 2.55
N ILE A 306 -46.16 -10.12 1.86
CA ILE A 306 -46.17 -10.00 0.39
C ILE A 306 -45.30 -8.80 -0.06
N SER A 307 -45.02 -7.86 0.85
CA SER A 307 -44.14 -6.72 0.57
C SER A 307 -42.66 -7.12 0.60
N HIS A 308 -41.86 -6.44 -0.21
CA HIS A 308 -40.39 -6.52 -0.16
C HIS A 308 -39.78 -5.80 1.06
N HIS A 309 -40.61 -5.28 1.98
CA HIS A 309 -40.18 -4.43 3.08
C HIS A 309 -39.80 -5.28 4.29
N ARG A 310 -38.50 -5.43 4.55
CA ARG A 310 -37.97 -6.13 5.74
C ARG A 310 -38.01 -5.21 6.96
N ASP A 311 -38.26 -5.79 8.13
CA ASP A 311 -38.09 -5.10 9.40
C ASP A 311 -36.59 -4.80 9.64
N PHE A 312 -36.25 -3.65 10.21
CA PHE A 312 -34.86 -3.23 10.36
C PHE A 312 -34.64 -2.28 11.55
N MET A 313 -33.41 -2.27 12.07
CA MET A 313 -32.98 -1.39 13.16
C MET A 313 -31.67 -0.69 12.81
N TYR A 314 -31.41 0.45 13.45
CA TYR A 314 -30.11 1.12 13.36
C TYR A 314 -29.25 0.81 14.58
N LEU A 315 -27.95 0.74 14.37
CA LEU A 315 -26.93 0.67 15.41
C LEU A 315 -25.81 1.68 15.14
N ASP A 316 -25.17 2.10 16.21
CA ASP A 316 -23.94 2.90 16.19
C ASP A 316 -22.81 2.15 16.90
N PRO A 317 -22.16 1.17 16.24
CA PRO A 317 -21.06 0.41 16.84
C PRO A 317 -19.90 1.27 17.35
N PHE A 318 -19.77 2.50 16.85
CA PHE A 318 -18.76 3.45 17.30
C PHE A 318 -19.08 3.98 18.72
N ARG A 319 -20.37 4.29 19.03
CA ARG A 319 -20.76 4.89 20.32
C ARG A 319 -21.34 3.92 21.33
N SER A 320 -22.18 2.98 20.92
CA SER A 320 -22.97 2.14 21.83
C SER A 320 -23.27 0.76 21.25
N SER A 321 -23.85 -0.12 22.08
CA SER A 321 -24.46 -1.39 21.66
C SER A 321 -25.99 -1.32 21.52
N ASP A 322 -26.55 -0.14 21.80
CA ASP A 322 -27.99 0.08 21.88
C ASP A 322 -28.55 0.48 20.52
N GLU A 323 -29.82 0.15 20.30
CA GLU A 323 -30.56 0.56 19.11
C GLU A 323 -30.63 2.09 19.01
N VAL A 324 -30.38 2.59 17.81
CA VAL A 324 -30.62 3.99 17.46
C VAL A 324 -31.99 4.08 16.80
N PHE A 325 -32.90 4.86 17.37
CA PHE A 325 -34.24 4.96 16.81
C PHE A 325 -34.29 5.90 15.61
N GLN A 326 -35.03 5.51 14.58
CA GLN A 326 -35.17 6.30 13.34
C GLN A 326 -35.73 7.71 13.60
N HIS A 327 -36.58 7.88 14.63
CA HIS A 327 -37.14 9.19 14.97
C HIS A 327 -36.07 10.18 15.47
N ASP A 328 -35.02 9.70 16.14
CA ASP A 328 -33.88 10.51 16.55
C ASP A 328 -33.05 10.94 15.34
N LEU A 329 -32.79 10.03 14.40
CA LEU A 329 -32.07 10.36 13.16
C LEU A 329 -32.82 11.39 12.33
N ARG A 330 -34.14 11.23 12.18
CA ARG A 330 -34.99 12.24 11.50
C ARG A 330 -35.00 13.57 12.24
N ARG A 331 -34.89 13.59 13.57
CA ARG A 331 -34.74 14.84 14.34
C ARG A 331 -33.43 15.54 13.99
N VAL A 332 -32.31 14.81 13.98
CA VAL A 332 -31.00 15.36 13.59
C VAL A 332 -31.02 15.95 12.18
N LEU A 333 -31.65 15.27 11.21
CA LEU A 333 -31.78 15.79 9.85
C LEU A 333 -32.58 17.10 9.79
N ARG A 334 -33.67 17.22 10.54
CA ARG A 334 -34.45 18.46 10.65
C ARG A 334 -33.64 19.59 11.27
N GLU A 335 -32.90 19.30 12.34
CA GLU A 335 -32.05 20.27 13.04
C GLU A 335 -30.90 20.77 12.14
N MET A 336 -30.37 19.90 11.27
CA MET A 336 -29.36 20.23 10.26
C MET A 336 -29.94 20.95 9.03
N GLY A 337 -31.25 21.19 8.97
CA GLY A 337 -31.90 21.90 7.86
C GLY A 337 -32.12 21.06 6.60
N VAL A 338 -32.04 19.72 6.68
CA VAL A 338 -32.28 18.84 5.52
C VAL A 338 -33.79 18.76 5.23
N PRO A 339 -34.22 19.02 3.97
CA PRO A 339 -35.62 18.88 3.56
C PRO A 339 -36.19 17.47 3.80
N THR A 340 -37.44 17.37 4.27
CA THR A 340 -38.07 16.07 4.61
C THR A 340 -38.15 15.10 3.44
N ASN A 341 -38.30 15.60 2.21
CA ASN A 341 -38.30 14.79 0.98
C ASN A 341 -36.94 14.13 0.70
N GLU A 342 -35.86 14.58 1.33
CA GLU A 342 -34.52 14.02 1.17
C GLU A 342 -34.13 13.07 2.31
N HIS A 343 -34.93 12.99 3.38
CA HIS A 343 -34.57 12.18 4.57
C HIS A 343 -34.34 10.71 4.24
N GLU A 344 -35.15 10.14 3.35
CA GLU A 344 -35.01 8.72 2.97
C GLU A 344 -33.66 8.42 2.32
N ALA A 345 -33.05 9.37 1.59
CA ALA A 345 -31.73 9.16 1.00
C ALA A 345 -30.62 9.06 2.06
N PHE A 346 -30.75 9.76 3.20
CA PHE A 346 -29.80 9.70 4.31
C PHE A 346 -30.03 8.53 5.26
N LEU A 347 -31.24 7.95 5.23
CA LEU A 347 -31.66 6.83 6.07
C LEU A 347 -31.54 5.48 5.33
N ALA A 348 -31.24 5.48 4.04
CA ALA A 348 -31.03 4.27 3.27
C ALA A 348 -29.65 3.64 3.51
N ASP A 349 -29.54 2.34 3.26
CA ASP A 349 -28.26 1.65 3.19
C ASP A 349 -27.43 2.15 1.99
N THR A 350 -26.12 1.97 2.09
CA THR A 350 -25.17 2.43 1.07
C THR A 350 -24.22 1.31 0.67
N SER A 351 -23.53 1.50 -0.46
CA SER A 351 -22.67 0.48 -1.06
C SER A 351 -21.24 0.52 -0.50
N THR A 352 -20.50 -0.58 -0.70
CA THR A 352 -19.05 -0.63 -0.45
C THR A 352 -18.33 0.51 -1.20
N ARG A 353 -18.72 0.79 -2.44
CA ARG A 353 -18.15 1.88 -3.26
C ARG A 353 -18.26 3.24 -2.58
N GLU A 354 -19.43 3.59 -2.05
CA GLU A 354 -19.61 4.86 -1.34
C GLU A 354 -18.81 4.92 -0.04
N MET A 355 -18.65 3.79 0.67
CA MET A 355 -17.79 3.74 1.86
C MET A 355 -16.31 3.93 1.52
N VAL A 356 -15.84 3.37 0.40
CA VAL A 356 -14.47 3.60 -0.09
C VAL A 356 -14.26 5.07 -0.47
N LEU A 357 -15.19 5.68 -1.22
CA LEU A 357 -15.11 7.10 -1.59
C LEU A 357 -15.16 8.04 -0.38
N ARG A 358 -16.02 7.74 0.60
CA ARG A 358 -16.09 8.51 1.85
C ARG A 358 -14.81 8.38 2.67
N THR A 359 -14.17 7.22 2.67
CA THR A 359 -12.86 7.01 3.30
C THR A 359 -11.77 7.86 2.65
N ALA A 360 -11.73 7.94 1.31
CA ALA A 360 -10.82 8.86 0.61
C ALA A 360 -11.00 10.31 1.06
N ARG A 361 -12.25 10.79 1.21
CA ARG A 361 -12.54 12.15 1.70
C ARG A 361 -12.05 12.36 3.13
N ASN A 362 -12.24 11.38 4.01
CA ASN A 362 -11.76 11.44 5.40
C ASN A 362 -10.23 11.52 5.46
N ILE A 363 -9.53 10.70 4.67
CA ILE A 363 -8.07 10.70 4.56
C ILE A 363 -7.59 12.05 4.01
N MET A 364 -8.20 12.54 2.93
CA MET A 364 -7.83 13.82 2.30
C MET A 364 -7.94 14.99 3.27
N ASN A 365 -9.04 15.08 4.04
CA ASN A 365 -9.22 16.11 5.06
C ASN A 365 -8.18 16.01 6.18
N SER A 366 -7.84 14.77 6.59
CA SER A 366 -6.81 14.51 7.61
C SER A 366 -5.43 14.95 7.13
N VAL A 367 -5.05 14.59 5.90
CA VAL A 367 -3.79 14.98 5.26
C VAL A 367 -3.66 16.50 5.13
N GLN A 368 -4.72 17.19 4.67
CA GLN A 368 -4.71 18.64 4.56
C GLN A 368 -4.48 19.32 5.91
N THR A 369 -5.14 18.83 6.96
CA THR A 369 -4.98 19.35 8.32
C THR A 369 -3.56 19.12 8.85
N LEU A 370 -2.99 17.93 8.62
CA LEU A 370 -1.62 17.60 9.02
C LEU A 370 -0.61 18.52 8.32
N ARG A 371 -0.72 18.68 6.99
CA ARG A 371 0.16 19.56 6.20
C ARG A 371 0.05 21.03 6.65
N GLN A 372 -1.15 21.52 6.96
CA GLN A 372 -1.34 22.87 7.53
C GLN A 372 -0.70 23.02 8.91
N THR A 373 -0.81 22.00 9.75
CA THR A 373 -0.23 22.00 11.10
C THR A 373 1.30 21.99 11.02
N GLU A 374 1.88 21.17 10.14
CA GLU A 374 3.32 21.14 9.86
C GLU A 374 3.82 22.48 9.30
N ALA A 375 3.09 23.09 8.36
CA ALA A 375 3.46 24.40 7.81
C ALA A 375 3.47 25.52 8.87
N ASN A 376 2.56 25.45 9.85
CA ASN A 376 2.47 26.43 10.94
C ASN A 376 3.54 26.22 12.03
N LEU A 377 3.93 24.97 12.32
CA LEU A 377 4.93 24.64 13.34
C LEU A 377 6.37 24.74 12.81
N HIS A 378 6.59 24.37 11.56
CA HIS A 378 7.90 24.23 10.95
C HIS A 378 8.08 25.19 9.77
N GLY A 379 7.92 26.49 10.01
CA GLY A 379 8.27 27.50 9.01
C GLY A 379 9.71 27.26 8.51
N ILE A 380 9.88 26.69 7.31
CA ILE A 380 11.13 26.39 6.57
C ILE A 380 12.22 25.57 7.33
N ASN A 381 12.09 25.38 8.65
CA ASN A 381 13.11 24.85 9.55
C ASN A 381 12.92 23.33 9.80
N GLY A 382 13.13 22.54 8.75
CA GLY A 382 14.31 21.67 8.66
C GLY A 382 14.49 20.41 9.51
N ASN A 383 13.59 19.99 10.42
CA ASN A 383 13.62 18.63 10.99
C ASN A 383 12.27 17.95 10.79
N SER A 384 12.17 17.14 9.75
CA SER A 384 10.89 16.63 9.28
C SER A 384 10.41 15.42 10.10
N SER A 385 9.36 15.61 10.90
CA SER A 385 8.73 14.60 11.77
C SER A 385 8.08 13.42 11.02
N TRP A 386 8.07 13.41 9.68
CA TRP A 386 7.38 12.38 8.89
C TRP A 386 7.91 10.96 9.15
N ALA A 387 9.17 10.81 9.56
CA ALA A 387 9.74 9.51 9.90
C ALA A 387 9.00 8.83 11.08
N GLY A 388 8.39 9.63 11.97
CA GLY A 388 7.55 9.15 13.07
C GLY A 388 6.05 9.12 12.76
N THR A 389 5.63 9.64 11.61
CA THR A 389 4.21 9.65 11.22
C THR A 389 3.82 8.29 10.63
N PHE A 390 2.75 7.71 11.16
CA PHE A 390 2.22 6.43 10.69
C PHE A 390 0.68 6.50 10.56
N PRO A 391 0.10 6.11 9.40
CA PRO A 391 0.77 5.73 8.16
C PRO A 391 1.43 6.92 7.44
N ASP A 392 2.22 6.64 6.39
CA ASP A 392 2.87 7.67 5.58
C ASP A 392 1.85 8.61 4.91
N ILE A 393 2.04 9.92 5.07
CA ILE A 393 1.11 10.94 4.59
C ILE A 393 0.99 10.91 3.06
N ASP A 394 2.12 10.81 2.36
CA ASP A 394 2.16 10.89 0.89
C ASP A 394 1.59 9.62 0.26
N SER A 395 1.91 8.44 0.81
CA SER A 395 1.27 7.19 0.43
C SER A 395 -0.24 7.22 0.66
N SER A 396 -0.67 7.78 1.81
CA SER A 396 -2.09 7.87 2.16
C SER A 396 -2.85 8.77 1.18
N PHE A 397 -2.30 9.95 0.87
CA PHE A 397 -2.90 10.86 -0.09
C PHE A 397 -2.92 10.26 -1.50
N TYR A 398 -1.83 9.61 -1.92
CA TYR A 398 -1.73 8.94 -3.20
C TYR A 398 -2.81 7.86 -3.37
N ALA A 399 -3.08 7.08 -2.33
CA ALA A 399 -4.18 6.11 -2.31
C ALA A 399 -5.56 6.78 -2.57
N THR A 400 -5.80 7.95 -1.98
CA THR A 400 -7.07 8.69 -2.20
C THR A 400 -7.22 9.17 -3.64
N ILE A 401 -6.12 9.60 -4.28
CA ILE A 401 -6.13 10.05 -5.68
C ILE A 401 -6.56 8.89 -6.58
N TRP A 402 -5.95 7.71 -6.40
CA TRP A 402 -6.29 6.52 -7.16
C TRP A 402 -7.74 6.08 -6.95
N ALA A 403 -8.20 5.99 -5.69
CA ALA A 403 -9.59 5.65 -5.39
C ALA A 403 -10.58 6.64 -6.03
N MET A 404 -10.30 7.95 -5.96
CA MET A 404 -11.15 8.99 -6.56
C MET A 404 -11.16 8.96 -8.09
N LEU A 405 -10.03 8.62 -8.72
CA LEU A 405 -9.94 8.48 -10.18
C LEU A 405 -10.70 7.25 -10.68
N ILE A 406 -10.52 6.10 -10.03
CA ILE A 406 -11.13 4.82 -10.43
C ILE A 406 -12.62 4.79 -10.10
N LEU A 407 -12.98 5.06 -8.84
CA LEU A 407 -14.34 4.95 -8.33
C LEU A 407 -15.15 6.24 -8.51
N GLY A 408 -14.55 7.32 -9.00
CA GLY A 408 -15.27 8.57 -9.26
C GLY A 408 -16.46 8.34 -10.20
N PRO A 409 -17.52 9.17 -10.10
CA PRO A 409 -18.77 8.94 -10.83
C PRO A 409 -18.49 8.77 -12.32
N SER A 410 -19.12 7.80 -12.99
CA SER A 410 -19.09 7.67 -14.46
C SER A 410 -20.17 8.56 -15.10
N ASP A 411 -20.03 8.91 -16.38
CA ASP A 411 -21.02 9.74 -17.08
C ASP A 411 -22.43 9.12 -17.08
N ASN A 412 -22.52 7.80 -16.94
CA ASN A 412 -23.78 7.05 -16.85
C ASN A 412 -24.44 7.07 -15.46
N GLU A 413 -23.77 7.58 -14.42
CA GLU A 413 -24.24 7.58 -13.02
C GLU A 413 -24.62 8.98 -12.54
N GLN A 414 -25.22 9.81 -13.39
CA GLN A 414 -25.70 11.12 -12.95
C GLN A 414 -26.72 10.96 -11.82
N PRO A 415 -26.47 11.49 -10.60
CA PRO A 415 -27.52 11.64 -9.62
C PRO A 415 -28.56 12.62 -10.18
N ALA A 416 -29.84 12.37 -9.91
CA ALA A 416 -30.95 13.25 -10.29
C ALA A 416 -30.85 14.70 -9.75
N PHE A 417 -29.80 15.02 -8.96
CA PHE A 417 -29.65 16.25 -8.18
C PHE A 417 -28.35 17.02 -8.42
N SER A 418 -27.55 16.74 -9.46
CA SER A 418 -26.32 17.52 -9.73
C SER A 418 -26.33 18.29 -11.05
N ASN A 419 -26.51 19.61 -10.98
CA ASN A 419 -26.23 20.57 -12.07
C ASN A 419 -24.72 20.83 -12.28
N PHE A 420 -23.86 19.83 -12.11
CA PHE A 420 -22.40 20.01 -12.17
C PHE A 420 -21.71 18.99 -13.07
N SER A 421 -20.58 19.45 -13.65
CA SER A 421 -19.82 18.96 -14.81
C SER A 421 -19.72 17.44 -15.05
N PRO A 422 -19.49 17.01 -16.32
CA PRO A 422 -19.30 15.60 -16.70
C PRO A 422 -18.29 14.85 -15.81
N ALA A 423 -18.44 13.52 -15.70
CA ALA A 423 -17.57 12.65 -14.92
C ALA A 423 -16.08 12.86 -15.22
N HIS A 424 -15.74 12.98 -16.51
CA HIS A 424 -14.36 13.23 -16.95
C HIS A 424 -13.80 14.54 -16.40
N THR A 425 -14.63 15.58 -16.21
CA THR A 425 -14.21 16.85 -15.60
C THR A 425 -13.85 16.68 -14.12
N ARG A 426 -14.60 15.85 -13.38
CA ARG A 426 -14.30 15.52 -11.98
C ARG A 426 -13.08 14.62 -11.82
N ARG A 427 -12.83 13.69 -12.74
CA ARG A 427 -11.60 12.86 -12.70
C ARG A 427 -10.37 13.69 -13.06
N ARG A 428 -10.48 14.57 -14.08
CA ARG A 428 -9.38 15.41 -14.55
C ARG A 428 -8.78 16.31 -13.47
N GLN A 429 -9.57 16.75 -12.48
CA GLN A 429 -9.07 17.60 -11.39
C GLN A 429 -7.99 16.91 -10.54
N TYR A 430 -7.95 15.57 -10.52
CA TYR A 430 -6.99 14.79 -9.76
C TYR A 430 -5.70 14.47 -10.53
N LEU A 431 -5.68 14.65 -11.86
CA LEU A 431 -4.52 14.32 -12.69
C LEU A 431 -3.25 15.12 -12.32
N PRO A 432 -3.30 16.44 -12.06
CA PRO A 432 -2.10 17.17 -11.66
C PRO A 432 -1.50 16.63 -10.36
N TYR A 433 -2.35 16.30 -9.38
CA TYR A 433 -1.90 15.71 -8.10
C TYR A 433 -1.33 14.31 -8.28
N LEU A 434 -1.92 13.49 -9.16
CA LEU A 434 -1.42 12.17 -9.51
C LEU A 434 0.00 12.26 -10.09
N LEU A 435 0.19 13.12 -11.10
CA LEU A 435 1.47 13.26 -11.80
C LEU A 435 2.55 13.82 -10.86
N ASP A 436 2.21 14.81 -10.03
CA ASP A 436 3.12 15.37 -9.04
C ASP A 436 3.60 14.32 -8.01
N HIS A 437 2.68 13.54 -7.44
CA HIS A 437 3.04 12.48 -6.48
C HIS A 437 3.80 11.33 -7.15
N PHE A 438 3.42 10.99 -8.38
CA PHE A 438 4.12 10.00 -9.19
C PHE A 438 5.58 10.40 -9.42
N GLN A 439 5.82 11.60 -9.95
CA GLN A 439 7.17 12.08 -10.28
C GLN A 439 8.05 12.22 -9.02
N THR A 440 7.46 12.68 -7.92
CA THR A 440 8.19 12.96 -6.68
C THR A 440 8.50 11.68 -5.90
N HIS A 441 7.48 10.84 -5.69
CA HIS A 441 7.52 9.74 -4.71
C HIS A 441 7.49 8.34 -5.32
N TYR A 442 6.77 8.13 -6.43
CA TYR A 442 6.48 6.78 -6.96
C TYR A 442 6.73 6.63 -8.48
N PRO A 443 7.93 6.98 -9.01
CA PRO A 443 8.20 6.96 -10.44
C PRO A 443 8.12 5.54 -11.07
N TRP A 444 8.20 4.49 -10.24
CA TRP A 444 8.06 3.09 -10.67
C TRP A 444 6.62 2.65 -10.95
N ASP A 445 5.61 3.46 -10.60
CA ASP A 445 4.21 3.15 -10.89
C ASP A 445 3.78 3.53 -12.32
N LEU A 446 4.74 3.81 -13.22
CA LEU A 446 4.47 4.31 -14.57
C LEU A 446 3.58 3.36 -15.36
N ALA A 447 3.81 2.06 -15.22
CA ALA A 447 2.98 1.02 -15.83
C ALA A 447 1.54 1.04 -15.32
N LEU A 448 1.32 1.37 -14.04
CA LEU A 448 -0.03 1.48 -13.48
C LEU A 448 -0.78 2.67 -14.09
N VAL A 449 -0.11 3.82 -14.24
CA VAL A 449 -0.71 5.00 -14.88
C VAL A 449 -1.10 4.67 -16.32
N GLU A 450 -0.19 4.04 -17.08
CA GLU A 450 -0.42 3.63 -18.46
C GLU A 450 -1.59 2.65 -18.59
N GLN A 451 -1.65 1.64 -17.73
CA GLN A 451 -2.64 0.56 -17.83
C GLN A 451 -4.02 0.95 -17.30
N TYR A 452 -4.10 1.76 -16.24
CA TYR A 452 -5.35 2.00 -15.51
C TYR A 452 -5.88 3.43 -15.65
N ILE A 453 -5.03 4.44 -15.85
CA ILE A 453 -5.46 5.85 -15.92
C ILE A 453 -5.65 6.30 -17.36
N ILE A 454 -4.66 6.10 -18.23
CA ILE A 454 -4.74 6.58 -19.62
C ILE A 454 -6.01 6.11 -20.35
N PRO A 455 -6.47 4.84 -20.20
CA PRO A 455 -7.68 4.39 -20.88
C PRO A 455 -8.94 5.18 -20.55
N MET A 456 -8.99 5.84 -19.38
CA MET A 456 -10.12 6.68 -18.98
C MET A 456 -10.17 8.03 -19.70
N PHE A 457 -9.12 8.37 -20.45
CA PHE A 457 -8.95 9.67 -21.12
C PHE A 457 -8.57 9.55 -22.61
N TYR A 458 -8.63 8.37 -23.23
CA TYR A 458 -8.21 8.18 -24.64
C TYR A 458 -8.88 9.15 -25.62
N ASP A 459 -10.17 9.43 -25.42
CA ASP A 459 -10.93 10.33 -26.30
C ASP A 459 -10.77 11.82 -25.94
N LEU A 460 -9.83 12.17 -25.05
CA LEU A 460 -9.63 13.53 -24.54
C LEU A 460 -8.18 13.99 -24.76
N PRO A 461 -7.94 15.31 -24.94
CA PRO A 461 -6.57 15.85 -25.04
C PRO A 461 -5.67 15.52 -23.83
N ALA A 462 -6.29 15.28 -22.67
CA ALA A 462 -5.58 14.81 -21.49
C ALA A 462 -4.95 13.43 -21.69
N GLY A 463 -5.58 12.52 -22.44
CA GLY A 463 -5.04 11.19 -22.75
C GLY A 463 -3.78 11.28 -23.62
N GLU A 464 -3.79 12.11 -24.67
CA GLU A 464 -2.61 12.35 -25.50
C GLU A 464 -1.45 12.94 -24.68
N ALA A 465 -1.74 13.90 -23.81
CA ALA A 465 -0.73 14.48 -22.92
C ALA A 465 -0.14 13.44 -21.96
N LEU A 466 -0.96 12.55 -21.40
CA LEU A 466 -0.50 11.45 -20.54
C LEU A 466 0.34 10.42 -21.31
N LEU A 467 -0.04 10.08 -22.54
CA LEU A 467 0.75 9.20 -23.40
C LEU A 467 2.12 9.80 -23.71
N GLY A 468 2.17 11.08 -24.11
CA GLY A 468 3.43 11.78 -24.33
C GLY A 468 4.30 11.85 -23.08
N PHE A 469 3.68 12.06 -21.91
CA PHE A 469 4.36 12.00 -20.62
C PHE A 469 4.97 10.62 -20.36
N VAL A 470 4.20 9.54 -20.47
CA VAL A 470 4.68 8.16 -20.25
C VAL A 470 5.81 7.80 -21.23
N GLN A 471 5.67 8.17 -22.50
CA GLN A 471 6.70 7.95 -23.51
C GLN A 471 7.99 8.71 -23.19
N SER A 472 7.89 9.95 -22.71
CA SER A 472 9.04 10.75 -22.25
C SER A 472 9.75 10.07 -21.09
N GLU A 473 9.02 9.64 -20.06
CA GLU A 473 9.58 8.95 -18.88
C GLU A 473 10.26 7.62 -19.27
N ARG A 474 9.61 6.79 -20.11
CA ARG A 474 10.20 5.52 -20.61
C ARG A 474 11.46 5.77 -21.44
N SER A 475 11.46 6.80 -22.27
CA SER A 475 12.62 7.13 -23.09
C SER A 475 13.77 7.63 -22.21
N GLY A 476 13.47 8.46 -21.21
CA GLY A 476 14.44 8.95 -20.23
C GLY A 476 15.08 7.86 -19.36
N ASP A 477 14.32 6.81 -19.02
CA ASP A 477 14.84 5.63 -18.31
C ASP A 477 15.75 4.76 -19.19
N ARG A 478 15.47 4.67 -20.50
CA ARG A 478 16.27 3.88 -21.44
C ARG A 478 17.57 4.54 -21.87
N ILE A 479 17.65 5.86 -21.83
CA ILE A 479 18.83 6.62 -22.27
C ILE A 479 19.89 6.62 -21.14
N PRO A 480 21.14 6.20 -21.42
CA PRO A 480 22.22 6.31 -20.44
C PRO A 480 22.40 7.76 -19.97
N LYS A 481 22.61 7.95 -18.66
CA LYS A 481 22.93 9.26 -18.12
C LYS A 481 24.29 9.74 -18.67
N GLY A 482 24.42 11.05 -18.87
CA GLY A 482 25.67 11.64 -19.36
C GLY A 482 26.74 11.58 -18.28
N ILE A 483 27.88 10.95 -18.57
CA ILE A 483 28.97 10.77 -17.61
C ILE A 483 29.62 12.12 -17.26
N LYS A 484 29.66 12.45 -15.97
CA LYS A 484 30.33 13.62 -15.40
C LYS A 484 31.56 13.21 -14.62
N ARG A 485 32.75 13.47 -15.18
CA ARG A 485 34.04 13.12 -14.59
C ARG A 485 34.67 14.28 -13.83
N ARG A 486 35.43 13.94 -12.77
CA ARG A 486 36.33 14.89 -12.09
C ARG A 486 37.59 15.09 -12.92
N THR A 487 37.67 16.24 -13.59
CA THR A 487 38.82 16.64 -14.42
C THR A 487 39.30 18.04 -14.01
N SER A 488 40.35 18.54 -14.65
CA SER A 488 40.78 19.94 -14.48
C SER A 488 39.69 20.96 -14.81
N ARG A 489 38.71 20.61 -15.65
CA ARG A 489 37.56 21.48 -15.99
C ARG A 489 36.47 21.52 -14.92
N THR A 490 36.53 20.63 -13.95
CA THR A 490 35.57 20.53 -12.84
C THR A 490 36.26 20.73 -11.49
N SER A 491 37.42 21.41 -11.48
CA SER A 491 38.22 21.64 -10.28
C SER A 491 37.48 22.45 -9.21
N ASP A 492 36.50 23.25 -9.63
CA ASP A 492 35.74 24.14 -8.74
C ASP A 492 34.60 23.43 -8.00
N VAL A 493 34.30 22.17 -8.36
CA VAL A 493 33.32 21.31 -7.69
C VAL A 493 33.91 20.80 -6.38
N LYS A 494 33.63 21.51 -5.29
CA LYS A 494 34.20 21.26 -3.95
C LYS A 494 33.68 19.99 -3.28
N PHE A 495 32.41 19.64 -3.49
CA PHE A 495 31.74 18.57 -2.75
C PHE A 495 31.45 17.36 -3.64
N LYS A 496 31.31 16.18 -3.04
CA LYS A 496 31.10 14.92 -3.74
C LYS A 496 29.67 14.41 -3.62
N VAL A 497 29.24 13.61 -4.59
CA VAL A 497 28.05 12.76 -4.43
C VAL A 497 28.21 11.90 -3.19
N GLY A 498 27.17 11.85 -2.36
CA GLY A 498 27.13 11.16 -1.08
C GLY A 498 27.46 12.03 0.12
N GLN A 499 28.01 13.23 -0.09
CA GLN A 499 28.35 14.12 1.03
C GLN A 499 27.11 14.66 1.71
N MET A 500 27.01 14.42 3.02
CA MET A 500 25.96 14.95 3.87
C MET A 500 26.27 16.39 4.27
N PHE A 501 25.24 17.24 4.31
CA PHE A 501 25.40 18.65 4.61
C PHE A 501 24.17 19.21 5.32
N ARG A 502 24.37 20.37 5.94
CA ARG A 502 23.31 21.24 6.46
C ARG A 502 23.23 22.50 5.62
N HIS A 503 22.03 22.91 5.21
CA HIS A 503 21.88 24.14 4.42
C HIS A 503 22.17 25.37 5.29
N LYS A 504 23.10 26.25 4.90
CA LYS A 504 23.54 27.40 5.75
C LYS A 504 22.42 28.33 6.20
N ARG A 505 21.45 28.59 5.33
CA ARG A 505 20.32 29.51 5.60
C ARG A 505 19.10 28.86 6.24
N TYR A 506 18.78 27.64 5.83
CA TYR A 506 17.50 26.97 6.13
C TYR A 506 17.67 25.79 7.09
N TYR A 507 18.92 25.45 7.41
CA TYR A 507 19.33 24.48 8.42
C TYR A 507 18.81 23.06 8.25
N TYR A 508 18.15 22.74 7.14
CA TYR A 508 17.74 21.37 6.82
C TYR A 508 18.96 20.50 6.48
N GLU A 509 18.84 19.21 6.81
CA GLU A 509 19.78 18.16 6.45
C GLU A 509 19.48 17.61 5.05
N GLY A 510 20.53 17.34 4.28
CA GLY A 510 20.43 16.61 3.03
C GLY A 510 21.75 15.95 2.61
N ALA A 511 21.68 15.14 1.55
CA ALA A 511 22.82 14.49 0.93
C ALA A 511 22.91 14.88 -0.55
N ILE A 512 24.14 15.10 -1.03
CA ILE A 512 24.39 15.46 -2.43
C ILE A 512 24.20 14.23 -3.32
N ILE A 513 23.33 14.32 -4.33
CA ILE A 513 23.06 13.23 -5.29
C ILE A 513 23.62 13.52 -6.70
N GLY A 514 24.08 14.74 -6.95
CA GLY A 514 24.68 15.14 -8.22
C GLY A 514 25.17 16.59 -8.19
N TRP A 515 25.89 17.01 -9.23
CA TRP A 515 26.45 18.36 -9.32
C TRP A 515 26.53 18.88 -10.77
N ASP A 516 26.47 20.20 -10.92
CA ASP A 516 26.69 20.95 -12.15
C ASP A 516 27.74 22.03 -11.90
N THR A 517 28.60 22.30 -12.90
CA THR A 517 29.67 23.29 -12.77
C THR A 517 29.18 24.73 -12.76
N TYR A 518 27.95 24.98 -13.21
CA TYR A 518 27.25 26.27 -13.22
C TYR A 518 25.73 26.02 -13.05
N CYS A 519 24.96 27.08 -12.86
CA CYS A 519 23.50 26.98 -12.76
C CYS A 519 22.88 26.55 -14.11
N ALA A 520 22.39 25.31 -14.21
CA ALA A 520 21.79 24.76 -15.43
C ALA A 520 20.26 24.98 -15.55
N GLN A 521 19.68 25.83 -14.70
CA GLN A 521 18.24 26.09 -14.66
C GLN A 521 17.80 27.18 -15.64
N ARG A 522 16.48 27.23 -15.91
CA ARG A 522 15.88 28.25 -16.78
C ARG A 522 15.90 29.63 -16.12
N GLU A 523 15.91 30.68 -16.94
CA GLU A 523 15.96 32.08 -16.49
C GLU A 523 14.87 32.44 -15.47
N GLU A 524 13.63 31.97 -15.70
CA GLU A 524 12.49 32.17 -14.79
C GLU A 524 12.78 31.65 -13.38
N TRP A 525 13.37 30.46 -13.28
CA TRP A 525 13.74 29.84 -12.01
C TRP A 525 14.89 30.60 -11.33
N ILE A 526 15.90 30.99 -12.11
CA ILE A 526 17.06 31.76 -11.63
C ILE A 526 16.60 33.09 -11.01
N GLN A 527 15.69 33.80 -11.67
CA GLN A 527 15.11 35.05 -11.18
C GLN A 527 14.26 34.82 -9.92
N HIS A 528 13.41 33.80 -9.93
CA HIS A 528 12.55 33.47 -8.79
C HIS A 528 13.36 33.11 -7.53
N MET A 529 14.41 32.32 -7.69
CA MET A 529 15.30 31.90 -6.60
C MET A 529 16.36 32.94 -6.26
N GLY A 530 16.46 34.03 -7.03
CA GLY A 530 17.40 35.13 -6.78
C GLY A 530 18.86 34.73 -6.91
N VAL A 531 19.19 33.80 -7.81
CA VAL A 531 20.55 33.26 -8.00
C VAL A 531 21.57 34.35 -8.29
N ASP A 532 21.20 35.37 -9.07
CA ASP A 532 22.09 36.50 -9.39
C ASP A 532 22.44 37.40 -8.20
N ARG A 533 21.72 37.25 -7.08
CA ARG A 533 21.97 38.00 -5.84
C ARG A 533 22.90 37.25 -4.90
N LEU A 534 23.27 36.02 -5.24
CA LEU A 534 24.22 35.20 -4.49
C LEU A 534 25.65 35.74 -4.70
N ALA A 535 26.55 35.51 -3.74
CA ALA A 535 27.89 36.11 -3.77
C ALA A 535 28.72 35.66 -4.99
N HIS A 536 28.48 34.45 -5.47
CA HIS A 536 29.15 33.89 -6.65
C HIS A 536 28.20 33.65 -7.84
N GLY A 537 26.98 34.19 -7.78
CA GLY A 537 26.02 34.18 -8.89
C GLY A 537 25.78 32.81 -9.53
N ARG A 538 25.62 32.79 -10.86
CA ARG A 538 25.35 31.59 -11.68
C ARG A 538 26.61 30.77 -12.00
N ASP A 539 27.79 31.38 -11.91
CA ASP A 539 29.06 30.81 -12.35
C ASP A 539 29.67 29.85 -11.32
N GLN A 540 29.13 29.82 -10.10
CA GLN A 540 29.49 28.80 -9.11
C GLN A 540 28.83 27.46 -9.40
N CYS A 541 29.39 26.39 -8.82
CA CYS A 541 28.78 25.07 -8.90
C CYS A 541 27.44 24.99 -8.14
N PHE A 542 26.55 24.16 -8.65
CA PHE A 542 25.27 23.84 -8.03
C PHE A 542 25.15 22.34 -7.82
N TYR A 543 24.40 21.94 -6.81
CA TYR A 543 24.27 20.56 -6.38
C TYR A 543 22.80 20.15 -6.36
N HIS A 544 22.53 18.97 -6.89
CA HIS A 544 21.25 18.27 -6.70
C HIS A 544 21.32 17.56 -5.36
N VAL A 545 20.34 17.78 -4.49
CA VAL A 545 20.38 17.28 -3.12
C VAL A 545 19.09 16.55 -2.77
N LEU A 546 19.23 15.40 -2.10
CA LEU A 546 18.15 14.72 -1.42
C LEU A 546 18.02 15.31 -0.02
N SER A 547 16.91 15.99 0.25
CA SER A 547 16.60 16.56 1.55
C SER A 547 15.89 15.52 2.44
N SER A 548 16.09 15.62 3.75
CA SER A 548 15.47 14.73 4.75
C SER A 548 13.94 14.72 4.71
N ASP A 549 13.30 15.73 4.12
CA ASP A 549 11.84 15.82 3.87
C ASP A 549 11.35 15.13 2.58
N LYS A 550 12.17 14.25 1.99
CA LYS A 550 11.92 13.54 0.72
C LYS A 550 12.00 14.40 -0.56
N SER A 551 12.23 15.71 -0.45
CA SER A 551 12.31 16.59 -1.62
C SER A 551 13.69 16.54 -2.29
N ILE A 552 13.70 16.72 -3.61
CA ILE A 552 14.92 17.00 -4.37
C ILE A 552 15.05 18.50 -4.55
N ARG A 553 16.21 19.06 -4.19
CA ARG A 553 16.46 20.51 -4.26
C ARG A 553 17.72 20.80 -5.07
N TYR A 554 17.82 22.02 -5.59
CA TYR A 554 18.98 22.51 -6.33
C TYR A 554 19.65 23.65 -5.55
N VAL A 555 20.88 23.40 -5.07
CA VAL A 555 21.53 24.22 -4.04
C VAL A 555 22.86 24.76 -4.55
N ALA A 556 23.06 26.07 -4.40
CA ALA A 556 24.32 26.73 -4.72
C ALA A 556 25.46 26.28 -3.78
N GLN A 557 26.69 26.13 -4.30
CA GLN A 557 27.87 25.73 -3.55
C GLN A 557 28.07 26.55 -2.26
N GLU A 558 27.85 27.86 -2.31
CA GLU A 558 28.04 28.73 -1.15
C GLU A 558 27.09 28.45 0.01
N ASN A 559 25.96 27.77 -0.22
CA ASN A 559 24.94 27.45 0.79
C ASN A 559 25.12 26.07 1.45
N ILE A 560 26.12 25.29 1.03
CA ILE A 560 26.40 23.96 1.57
C ILE A 560 27.39 24.08 2.74
N LEU A 561 27.00 23.55 3.90
CA LEU A 561 27.89 23.33 5.04
C LEU A 561 28.01 21.82 5.27
N PRO A 562 29.12 21.18 4.85
CA PRO A 562 29.34 19.76 5.09
C PRO A 562 29.24 19.42 6.57
N ILE A 563 28.61 18.27 6.84
CA ILE A 563 28.59 17.72 8.18
C ILE A 563 29.89 16.95 8.42
N THR A 564 30.48 17.09 9.62
CA THR A 564 31.75 16.46 10.01
C THR A 564 31.54 15.42 11.11
N HIS A 565 32.53 14.54 11.29
CA HIS A 565 32.68 13.30 12.09
C HIS A 565 31.78 12.97 13.32
N ASP A 566 30.96 13.86 13.85
CA ASP A 566 30.14 13.64 15.05
C ASP A 566 28.62 13.50 14.78
N ASP A 567 28.16 13.72 13.54
CA ASP A 567 26.74 13.73 13.17
C ASP A 567 26.42 12.52 12.25
N GLU A 568 25.63 11.57 12.76
CA GLU A 568 25.03 10.49 11.96
C GLU A 568 23.83 10.99 11.13
N PRO A 569 23.53 10.38 9.97
CA PRO A 569 22.36 10.78 9.19
C PRO A 569 21.06 10.52 9.94
N SER A 570 20.12 11.46 9.84
CA SER A 570 18.81 11.27 10.47
C SER A 570 18.10 10.00 9.98
N PRO A 571 17.26 9.36 10.83
CA PRO A 571 16.45 8.21 10.40
C PRO A 571 15.56 8.52 9.19
N ALA A 572 15.12 9.78 9.05
CA ALA A 572 14.37 10.24 7.90
C ALA A 572 15.19 10.14 6.60
N LEU A 573 16.43 10.67 6.61
CA LEU A 573 17.32 10.63 5.46
C LEU A 573 17.74 9.19 5.13
N LEU A 574 18.11 8.38 6.13
CA LEU A 574 18.48 6.97 5.92
C LEU A 574 17.38 6.18 5.19
N ARG A 575 16.11 6.41 5.54
CA ARG A 575 14.96 5.70 4.96
C ARG A 575 14.77 5.97 3.47
N ILE A 576 15.22 7.11 2.95
CA ILE A 576 15.09 7.50 1.54
C ILE A 576 16.42 7.47 0.77
N ALA A 577 17.55 7.46 1.48
CA ALA A 577 18.90 7.47 0.91
C ALA A 577 19.15 6.34 -0.10
N GLY A 578 18.53 5.18 0.12
CA GLY A 578 18.66 4.00 -0.75
C GLY A 578 18.31 4.24 -2.22
N ARG A 579 17.53 5.29 -2.54
CA ARG A 579 17.26 5.68 -3.92
C ARG A 579 18.53 6.03 -4.72
N TYR A 580 19.54 6.59 -4.04
CA TYR A 580 20.76 7.12 -4.66
C TYR A 580 22.06 6.54 -4.09
N PHE A 581 22.01 5.87 -2.93
CA PHE A 581 23.18 5.44 -2.19
C PHE A 581 23.11 3.98 -1.79
N LYS A 582 24.26 3.30 -1.82
CA LYS A 582 24.40 1.87 -1.47
C LYS A 582 24.35 1.66 0.04
N ARG A 583 25.14 2.45 0.78
CA ARG A 583 25.28 2.37 2.24
C ARG A 583 25.82 3.68 2.80
N TRP A 584 25.76 3.84 4.12
CA TRP A 584 26.50 4.87 4.84
C TRP A 584 27.91 4.32 5.20
N ASP A 585 28.95 5.13 5.03
CA ASP A 585 30.32 4.83 5.43
C ASP A 585 30.65 5.66 6.68
N ASP A 586 30.62 5.02 7.85
CA ASP A 586 30.84 5.66 9.14
C ASP A 586 32.25 6.27 9.27
N GLU A 587 33.27 5.60 8.72
CA GLU A 587 34.66 6.07 8.81
C GLU A 587 34.88 7.36 8.02
N LYS A 588 34.24 7.44 6.84
CA LYS A 588 34.36 8.60 5.94
C LYS A 588 33.24 9.63 6.13
N CYS A 589 32.23 9.33 6.95
CA CYS A 589 31.01 10.11 7.14
C CYS A 589 30.37 10.56 5.82
N ILE A 590 30.23 9.61 4.89
CA ILE A 590 29.71 9.86 3.54
C ILE A 590 28.84 8.69 3.09
N PHE A 591 27.80 8.99 2.30
CA PHE A 591 27.06 7.96 1.62
C PHE A 591 27.86 7.40 0.43
N VAL A 592 27.91 6.08 0.30
CA VAL A 592 28.52 5.42 -0.86
C VAL A 592 27.58 5.55 -2.06
N SER A 593 28.04 6.21 -3.11
CA SER A 593 27.25 6.46 -4.33
C SER A 593 26.73 5.18 -5.00
N ASN A 594 25.44 5.18 -5.37
CA ASN A 594 24.81 4.18 -6.25
C ASN A 594 24.47 4.75 -7.64
N VAL A 595 25.09 5.88 -8.01
CA VAL A 595 24.89 6.58 -9.29
C VAL A 595 26.21 6.74 -10.05
N LYS A 596 27.07 5.71 -9.94
CA LYS A 596 28.40 5.65 -10.55
C LYS A 596 28.38 5.62 -12.09
N ASP A 597 27.24 5.31 -12.68
CA ASP A 597 27.00 5.39 -14.12
C ASP A 597 26.92 6.84 -14.62
N GLU A 598 26.56 7.80 -13.76
CA GLU A 598 26.60 9.23 -14.05
C GLU A 598 27.84 9.92 -13.45
N TYR A 599 28.18 9.60 -12.20
CA TYR A 599 29.29 10.22 -11.45
C TYR A 599 30.33 9.15 -11.02
N PRO A 600 31.16 8.62 -11.95
CA PRO A 600 32.05 7.49 -11.66
C PRO A 600 33.15 7.81 -10.64
N ASP A 601 33.58 9.06 -10.57
CA ASP A 601 34.73 9.49 -9.76
C ASP A 601 34.34 9.91 -8.32
N ASP A 602 33.03 9.89 -7.98
CA ASP A 602 32.48 10.35 -6.69
C ASP A 602 32.11 9.22 -5.75
#